data_AF-A0A368TQL5-F1
#
_entry.id   AF-A0A368TQL5-F1
#
_cell.length_a   1.000
_cell.length_b   1.000
_cell.length_c   1.000
_cell.angle_alpha   90.00
_cell.angle_beta   90.00
_cell.angle_gamma   90.00
#
_symmetry.space_group_name_H-M   'P 1'
#
loop_
_entity.id
_entity.type
_entity.pdbx_description
1 polymer ?
#
loop_
_entity_poly.entity_id
_entity_poly.type
_entity_poly.pdbx_seq_one_letter_code
_entity_poly.pdbx_strand_id
1 'polypeptide(L)'
;MRILFLLAFGVATLVIAGCTTQDHVYSQGRCLTCINNPVTGEPVNYDPEEEQTEPAKDAARAASAPVIPTTFVLNAPIDVDTAYARLRSAFGFRSDADFNRDLRSDRLMQMDEAYHHETTPGSYYRLSDYDKQVVDGVEHSIILRAEIQRDGDGSAIQMEFMPAGSNLTYDPDAMKEAIQQRVEDVLL
;
A
#
# COMPACT_ATOMS: atom_id res chain seq x y z
N MET A 1 60.36 -27.06 -21.40
CA MET A 1 60.25 -25.63 -21.71
C MET A 1 59.40 -24.99 -20.62
N ARG A 2 60.00 -24.07 -19.85
CA ARG A 2 59.36 -23.34 -18.75
C ARG A 2 58.34 -22.35 -19.30
N ILE A 3 57.21 -22.16 -18.62
CA ILE A 3 56.66 -20.84 -18.26
C ILE A 3 55.78 -21.04 -17.00
N LEU A 4 56.13 -20.22 -16.02
CA LEU A 4 55.56 -20.00 -14.69
C LEU A 4 54.63 -18.78 -14.82
N PHE A 5 53.40 -18.81 -14.32
CA PHE A 5 52.61 -17.62 -13.86
C PHE A 5 51.40 -18.18 -13.09
N LEU A 6 51.47 -18.26 -11.76
CA LEU A 6 51.02 -17.27 -10.76
C LEU A 6 49.50 -17.31 -10.46
N LEU A 7 49.20 -17.81 -9.26
CA LEU A 7 48.11 -17.47 -8.32
C LEU A 7 47.17 -16.32 -8.70
N ALA A 8 45.86 -16.53 -8.52
CA ALA A 8 45.08 -15.77 -7.53
C ALA A 8 43.64 -16.30 -7.38
N PHE A 9 43.20 -16.32 -6.11
CA PHE A 9 41.84 -16.53 -5.61
C PHE A 9 40.78 -15.74 -6.39
N GLY A 10 39.62 -16.36 -6.63
CA GLY A 10 38.40 -15.68 -7.07
C GLY A 10 37.20 -16.21 -6.31
N VAL A 11 37.04 -15.77 -5.06
CA VAL A 11 35.80 -15.95 -4.29
C VAL A 11 34.71 -15.16 -5.00
N ALA A 12 33.75 -15.84 -5.61
CA ALA A 12 32.54 -15.20 -6.13
C ALA A 12 31.62 -14.86 -4.95
N THR A 13 31.87 -13.72 -4.31
CA THR A 13 30.94 -13.11 -3.35
C THR A 13 29.69 -12.66 -4.11
N LEU A 14 28.55 -13.26 -3.74
CA LEU A 14 27.23 -12.74 -4.06
C LEU A 14 27.14 -11.28 -3.60
N VAL A 15 27.01 -10.36 -4.56
CA VAL A 15 26.67 -8.96 -4.27
C VAL A 15 25.21 -8.94 -3.89
N ILE A 16 24.93 -8.81 -2.59
CA ILE A 16 23.62 -8.41 -2.10
C ILE A 16 23.46 -6.95 -2.52
N ALA A 17 22.85 -6.70 -3.67
CA ALA A 17 22.39 -5.37 -4.03
C ALA A 17 21.20 -5.03 -3.12
N GLY A 18 21.49 -4.43 -1.97
CA GLY A 18 20.48 -3.73 -1.18
C GLY A 18 20.03 -2.50 -1.96
N CYS A 19 18.73 -2.36 -2.21
CA CYS A 19 18.15 -1.09 -2.63
C CYS A 19 18.33 -0.11 -1.48
N THR A 20 19.28 0.82 -1.60
CA THR A 20 19.35 2.00 -0.75
C THR A 20 18.53 3.06 -1.48
N THR A 21 17.33 3.34 -0.99
CA THR A 21 16.59 4.54 -1.38
C THR A 21 17.16 5.69 -0.57
N GLN A 22 17.75 6.68 -1.24
CA GLN A 22 18.36 7.86 -0.61
C GLN A 22 17.31 8.92 -0.18
N ASP A 23 16.01 8.58 -0.21
CA ASP A 23 14.97 9.51 0.18
C ASP A 23 14.71 9.47 1.69
N HIS A 24 14.94 10.62 2.33
CA HIS A 24 14.74 10.77 3.76
C HIS A 24 13.26 11.05 4.09
N VAL A 25 12.58 10.13 4.79
CA VAL A 25 11.15 10.23 5.13
C VAL A 25 10.98 10.91 6.48
N TYR A 26 10.12 11.91 6.60
CA TYR A 26 9.89 12.67 7.84
C TYR A 26 8.46 12.53 8.38
N SER A 27 8.31 12.44 9.71
CA SER A 27 7.02 12.51 10.41
C SER A 27 7.14 13.35 11.68
N GLN A 28 6.25 14.32 11.86
CA GLN A 28 6.24 15.26 13.01
C GLN A 28 7.59 15.96 13.26
N GLY A 29 8.29 16.35 12.19
CA GLY A 29 9.61 17.00 12.27
C GLY A 29 10.77 16.04 12.59
N ARG A 30 10.55 14.72 12.56
CA ARG A 30 11.57 13.69 12.81
C ARG A 30 11.81 12.86 11.56
N CYS A 31 13.07 12.71 11.18
CA CYS A 31 13.45 11.84 10.08
C CYS A 31 13.39 10.37 10.52
N LEU A 32 12.55 9.58 9.83
CA LEU A 32 12.35 8.16 10.06
C LEU A 32 13.40 7.29 9.37
N THR A 33 14.05 7.81 8.32
CA THR A 33 15.09 7.08 7.58
C THR A 33 16.49 7.67 7.75
N CYS A 34 16.66 8.66 8.63
CA CYS A 34 17.97 9.20 8.99
C CYS A 34 18.53 8.47 10.22
N ILE A 35 19.86 8.32 10.25
CA ILE A 35 20.55 7.90 11.47
C ILE A 35 20.65 9.13 12.39
N ASN A 36 19.84 9.12 13.45
CA ASN A 36 19.79 10.22 14.41
C ASN A 36 20.93 10.11 15.43
N ASN A 37 21.53 11.24 15.79
CA ASN A 37 22.53 11.32 16.84
C ASN A 37 21.89 10.95 18.20
N PRO A 38 22.40 9.94 18.94
CA PRO A 38 21.80 9.52 20.20
C PRO A 38 21.92 10.55 21.34
N VAL A 39 22.71 11.62 21.16
CA VAL A 39 22.90 12.68 22.16
C VAL A 39 22.07 13.93 21.86
N THR A 40 21.91 14.32 20.59
CA THR A 40 21.20 15.56 20.19
C THR A 40 19.83 15.31 19.55
N GLY A 41 19.57 14.10 19.05
CA GLY A 41 18.32 13.77 18.34
C GLY A 41 18.22 14.29 16.91
N GLU A 42 19.23 15.00 16.43
CA GLU A 42 19.31 15.54 15.06
C GLU A 42 19.86 14.48 14.08
N PRO A 43 19.44 14.51 12.80
CA PRO A 43 19.93 13.59 11.79
C PRO A 43 21.40 13.90 11.45
N VAL A 44 22.30 12.90 11.56
CA VAL A 44 23.74 13.09 11.28
C VAL A 44 24.07 12.91 9.80
N ASN A 45 23.19 12.23 9.05
CA ASN A 45 23.33 11.98 7.62
C ASN A 45 22.57 13.01 6.75
N TYR A 46 22.32 14.20 7.28
CA TYR A 46 21.56 15.22 6.58
C TYR A 46 22.14 16.60 6.91
N ASP A 47 22.74 17.26 5.92
CA ASP A 47 23.21 18.64 6.02
C ASP A 47 22.32 19.54 5.14
N PRO A 48 21.51 20.43 5.72
CA PRO A 48 20.60 21.29 4.96
C PRO A 48 21.31 22.36 4.11
N GLU A 49 22.63 22.54 4.24
CA GLU A 49 23.38 23.54 3.47
C GLU A 49 24.01 22.99 2.17
N GLU A 50 23.99 21.66 1.94
CA GLU A 50 24.60 21.06 0.73
C GLU A 50 23.69 20.99 -0.52
N GLU A 51 22.39 21.30 -0.42
CA GLU A 51 21.50 21.29 -1.60
C GLU A 51 21.37 22.68 -2.27
N GLN A 52 22.47 23.17 -2.82
CA GLN A 52 22.43 24.14 -3.92
C GLN A 52 23.37 23.71 -5.04
N THR A 53 23.09 22.58 -5.72
CA THR A 53 23.67 22.34 -7.05
C THR A 53 22.75 21.46 -7.91
N GLU A 54 22.09 22.14 -8.87
CA GLU A 54 21.60 21.68 -10.18
C GLU A 54 20.79 20.37 -10.29
N PRO A 55 19.56 20.42 -10.83
CA PRO A 55 18.76 19.21 -11.09
C PRO A 55 19.45 18.35 -12.16
N ALA A 56 19.83 17.13 -11.77
CA ALA A 56 20.34 16.12 -12.69
C ALA A 56 19.30 15.84 -13.79
N LYS A 57 19.77 15.95 -15.05
CA LYS A 57 19.01 15.88 -16.30
C LYS A 57 18.41 14.50 -16.64
N ASP A 58 18.22 13.63 -15.66
CA ASP A 58 17.60 12.31 -15.83
C ASP A 58 16.20 12.21 -15.18
N ALA A 59 15.72 13.29 -14.54
CA ALA A 59 14.35 13.40 -14.02
C ALA A 59 13.26 13.62 -15.10
N ALA A 60 13.58 13.42 -16.38
CA ALA A 60 12.64 13.59 -17.49
C ALA A 60 11.85 12.31 -17.86
N ARG A 61 11.84 11.27 -17.01
CA ARG A 61 11.03 10.07 -17.26
C ARG A 61 10.36 9.42 -16.04
N ALA A 62 10.07 10.21 -15.01
CA ALA A 62 8.94 9.92 -14.15
C ALA A 62 7.98 11.10 -14.33
N ALA A 63 7.16 11.03 -15.39
CA ALA A 63 6.03 11.93 -15.51
C ALA A 63 5.29 11.89 -14.17
N SER A 64 5.13 13.06 -13.57
CA SER A 64 4.22 13.33 -12.47
C SER A 64 2.87 12.70 -12.82
N ALA A 65 2.67 11.46 -12.36
CA ALA A 65 1.37 10.84 -12.41
C ALA A 65 0.47 11.70 -11.52
N PRO A 66 -0.71 12.13 -11.99
CA PRO A 66 -1.63 12.86 -11.14
C PRO A 66 -1.89 12.03 -9.88
N VAL A 67 -1.73 12.64 -8.70
CA VAL A 67 -2.19 12.04 -7.45
C VAL A 67 -3.71 12.02 -7.53
N ILE A 68 -4.27 10.89 -7.93
CA ILE A 68 -5.71 10.69 -8.00
C ILE A 68 -6.18 10.45 -6.56
N PRO A 69 -7.09 11.27 -6.00
CA PRO A 69 -7.57 11.09 -4.63
C PRO A 69 -8.52 9.88 -4.55
N THR A 70 -7.96 8.68 -4.45
CA THR A 70 -8.72 7.42 -4.37
C THR A 70 -9.09 7.02 -2.94
N THR A 71 -8.76 7.88 -1.96
CA THR A 71 -9.03 7.64 -0.54
C THR A 71 -10.20 8.49 -0.05
N PHE A 72 -11.02 7.91 0.83
CA PHE A 72 -11.99 8.64 1.64
C PHE A 72 -12.14 8.01 3.02
N VAL A 73 -12.65 8.80 3.96
CA VAL A 73 -12.87 8.38 5.34
C VAL A 73 -14.32 8.65 5.71
N LEU A 74 -14.92 7.74 6.46
CA LEU A 74 -16.23 7.90 7.07
C LEU A 74 -16.24 7.33 8.49
N ASN A 75 -17.18 7.81 9.30
CA ASN A 75 -17.45 7.26 10.62
C ASN A 75 -18.83 6.62 10.62
N ALA A 76 -18.94 5.43 11.19
CA ALA A 76 -20.20 4.70 11.30
C ALA A 76 -20.60 4.51 12.78
N PRO A 77 -21.90 4.64 13.12
CA PRO A 77 -22.41 4.49 14.49
C PRO A 77 -22.59 3.00 14.88
N ILE A 78 -21.70 2.14 14.40
CA ILE A 78 -21.70 0.70 14.65
C ILE A 78 -20.31 0.27 15.07
N ASP A 79 -20.24 -0.77 15.89
CA ASP A 79 -18.98 -1.30 16.38
C ASP A 79 -18.11 -1.86 15.24
N VAL A 80 -16.81 -1.88 15.49
CA VAL A 80 -15.78 -2.27 14.52
C VAL A 80 -15.97 -3.67 13.95
N ASP A 81 -16.48 -4.63 14.73
CA ASP A 81 -16.67 -6.01 14.28
C ASP A 81 -17.89 -6.12 13.36
N THR A 82 -18.96 -5.38 13.69
CA THR A 82 -20.14 -5.26 12.82
C THR A 82 -19.79 -4.57 11.51
N ALA A 83 -19.02 -3.47 11.54
CA ALA A 83 -18.55 -2.79 10.33
C ALA A 83 -17.72 -3.73 9.44
N TYR A 84 -16.79 -4.47 10.04
CA TYR A 84 -16.01 -5.51 9.37
C TYR A 84 -16.90 -6.55 8.68
N ALA A 85 -17.86 -7.14 9.41
CA ALA A 85 -18.73 -8.18 8.87
C ALA A 85 -19.56 -7.67 7.68
N ARG A 86 -20.09 -6.44 7.77
CA ARG A 86 -20.89 -5.83 6.71
C ARG A 86 -20.07 -5.48 5.48
N LEU A 87 -18.92 -4.82 5.64
CA LEU A 87 -18.01 -4.51 4.53
C LEU A 87 -17.51 -5.77 3.84
N ARG A 88 -17.11 -6.77 4.62
CA ARG A 88 -16.68 -8.08 4.09
C ARG A 88 -17.76 -8.70 3.22
N SER A 89 -19.01 -8.70 3.68
CA SER A 89 -20.13 -9.25 2.92
C SER A 89 -20.49 -8.44 1.68
N ALA A 90 -20.39 -7.11 1.73
CA ALA A 90 -20.82 -6.23 0.64
C ALA A 90 -19.79 -6.09 -0.49
N PHE A 91 -18.51 -6.18 -0.16
CA PHE A 91 -17.39 -6.02 -1.10
C PHE A 91 -16.64 -7.32 -1.37
N GLY A 92 -17.04 -8.43 -0.74
CA GLY A 92 -16.47 -9.74 -1.01
C GLY A 92 -15.02 -9.90 -0.52
N PHE A 93 -14.57 -9.10 0.44
CA PHE A 93 -13.23 -9.24 1.02
C PHE A 93 -13.03 -10.67 1.53
N ARG A 94 -12.06 -11.38 0.97
CA ARG A 94 -11.75 -12.73 1.42
C ARG A 94 -10.91 -12.70 2.70
N SER A 95 -11.05 -13.75 3.47
CA SER A 95 -10.27 -14.09 4.65
C SER A 95 -9.47 -15.35 4.38
N ASP A 96 -8.48 -15.65 5.22
CA ASP A 96 -7.69 -16.88 5.12
C ASP A 96 -8.53 -18.16 5.12
N ALA A 97 -9.72 -18.14 5.73
CA ALA A 97 -10.65 -19.26 5.79
C ALA A 97 -11.40 -19.52 4.47
N ASP A 98 -11.43 -18.55 3.56
CA ASP A 98 -12.12 -18.67 2.26
C ASP A 98 -11.24 -19.36 1.20
N PHE A 99 -9.97 -19.63 1.52
CA PHE A 99 -9.02 -20.25 0.61
C PHE A 99 -8.79 -21.72 0.93
N ASN A 100 -8.73 -22.54 -0.12
CA ASN A 100 -8.27 -23.92 -0.02
C ASN A 100 -6.75 -24.00 -0.24
N ARG A 101 -6.00 -24.26 0.83
CA ARG A 101 -4.52 -24.31 0.79
C ARG A 101 -3.95 -25.43 -0.09
N ASP A 102 -4.75 -26.44 -0.44
CA ASP A 102 -4.33 -27.52 -1.34
C ASP A 102 -4.39 -27.08 -2.82
N LEU A 103 -5.18 -26.07 -3.14
CA LEU A 103 -5.29 -25.54 -4.49
C LEU A 103 -4.14 -24.57 -4.78
N ARG A 104 -3.44 -24.80 -5.89
CA ARG A 104 -2.38 -23.90 -6.35
C ARG A 104 -2.93 -22.51 -6.68
N SER A 105 -4.14 -22.42 -7.25
CA SER A 105 -4.80 -21.15 -7.54
C SER A 105 -4.93 -20.28 -6.30
N ASP A 106 -5.44 -20.86 -5.22
CA ASP A 106 -5.76 -20.14 -3.98
C ASP A 106 -4.50 -19.69 -3.26
N ARG A 107 -3.42 -20.48 -3.34
CA ARG A 107 -2.10 -20.05 -2.86
C ARG A 107 -1.54 -18.90 -3.68
N LEU A 108 -1.71 -18.92 -5.01
CA LEU A 108 -1.28 -17.80 -5.86
C LEU A 108 -2.09 -16.54 -5.58
N MET A 109 -3.41 -16.66 -5.35
CA MET A 109 -4.25 -15.52 -4.98
C MET A 109 -3.86 -14.92 -3.63
N GLN A 110 -3.52 -15.73 -2.63
CA GLN A 110 -3.01 -15.23 -1.34
C GLN A 110 -1.62 -14.57 -1.44
N MET A 111 -0.88 -14.83 -2.52
CA MET A 111 0.40 -14.17 -2.81
C MET A 111 0.25 -12.93 -3.70
N ASP A 112 -0.96 -12.65 -4.20
CA ASP A 112 -1.26 -11.49 -5.01
C ASP A 112 -1.19 -10.22 -4.15
N GLU A 113 -0.61 -9.14 -4.67
CA GLU A 113 -0.49 -7.86 -3.95
C GLU A 113 -1.85 -7.23 -3.63
N ALA A 114 -2.89 -7.61 -4.37
CA ALA A 114 -4.26 -7.17 -4.12
C ALA A 114 -4.86 -7.79 -2.86
N TYR A 115 -4.38 -8.96 -2.41
CA TYR A 115 -4.94 -9.65 -1.25
C TYR A 115 -4.28 -9.22 0.05
N HIS A 116 -5.10 -8.79 1.00
CA HIS A 116 -4.67 -8.59 2.38
C HIS A 116 -5.82 -8.86 3.35
N HIS A 117 -5.55 -9.59 4.42
CA HIS A 117 -6.51 -9.82 5.50
C HIS A 117 -5.78 -9.84 6.84
N GLU A 118 -5.85 -8.73 7.57
CA GLU A 118 -5.29 -8.59 8.91
C GLU A 118 -6.41 -8.25 9.89
N THR A 119 -6.47 -8.98 10.99
CA THR A 119 -7.60 -8.88 11.93
C THR A 119 -7.10 -8.81 13.37
N THR A 120 -7.62 -7.84 14.11
CA THR A 120 -7.55 -7.74 15.57
C THR A 120 -8.97 -7.46 16.07
N PRO A 121 -9.78 -8.52 16.30
CA PRO A 121 -11.18 -8.36 16.68
C PRO A 121 -11.39 -7.42 17.86
N GLY A 122 -12.41 -6.58 17.77
CA GLY A 122 -12.75 -5.54 18.72
C GLY A 122 -11.88 -4.28 18.63
N SER A 123 -10.88 -4.23 17.75
CA SER A 123 -9.95 -3.10 17.64
C SER A 123 -9.71 -2.62 16.21
N TYR A 124 -9.29 -3.50 15.31
CA TYR A 124 -8.78 -3.13 13.99
C TYR A 124 -8.93 -4.23 12.95
N TYR A 125 -9.18 -3.83 11.71
CA TYR A 125 -9.15 -4.68 10.53
C TYR A 125 -8.48 -3.96 9.36
N ARG A 126 -7.69 -4.69 8.56
CA ARG A 126 -7.19 -4.26 7.26
C ARG A 126 -7.52 -5.30 6.21
N LEU A 127 -8.29 -4.88 5.21
CA LEU A 127 -8.79 -5.74 4.14
C LEU A 127 -8.33 -5.18 2.80
N SER A 128 -7.95 -6.06 1.88
CA SER A 128 -7.67 -5.73 0.50
C SER A 128 -8.08 -6.91 -0.37
N ASP A 129 -8.82 -6.64 -1.45
CA ASP A 129 -9.13 -7.64 -2.47
C ASP A 129 -9.52 -6.95 -3.79
N TYR A 130 -9.72 -7.75 -4.84
CA TYR A 130 -10.35 -7.27 -6.06
C TYR A 130 -11.85 -7.04 -5.83
N ASP A 131 -12.37 -5.92 -6.33
CA ASP A 131 -13.81 -5.64 -6.40
C ASP A 131 -14.19 -5.23 -7.84
N LYS A 132 -15.48 -5.33 -8.13
CA LYS A 132 -16.07 -4.89 -9.40
C LYS A 132 -17.00 -3.72 -9.15
N GLN A 133 -16.72 -2.59 -9.79
CA GLN A 133 -17.54 -1.39 -9.67
C GLN A 133 -18.04 -0.95 -11.04
N VAL A 134 -19.33 -0.62 -11.12
CA VAL A 134 -19.92 -0.04 -12.33
C VAL A 134 -19.84 1.48 -12.24
N VAL A 135 -19.25 2.10 -13.26
CA VAL A 135 -19.19 3.57 -13.45
C VAL A 135 -19.53 3.85 -14.91
N ASP A 136 -20.41 4.81 -15.17
CA ASP A 136 -20.89 5.15 -16.52
C ASP A 136 -21.43 3.96 -17.33
N GLY A 137 -22.01 2.96 -16.63
CA GLY A 137 -22.54 1.74 -17.24
C GLY A 137 -21.49 0.71 -17.67
N VAL A 138 -20.21 0.94 -17.34
CA VAL A 138 -19.09 0.03 -17.61
C VAL A 138 -18.62 -0.60 -16.29
N GLU A 139 -18.41 -1.92 -16.29
CA GLU A 139 -17.83 -2.63 -15.15
C GLU A 139 -16.30 -2.49 -15.18
N HIS A 140 -15.73 -2.03 -14.06
CA HIS A 140 -14.30 -1.89 -13.85
C HIS A 140 -13.85 -2.82 -12.73
N SER A 141 -12.73 -3.51 -12.96
CA SER A 141 -12.02 -4.23 -11.90
C SER A 141 -11.09 -3.27 -11.19
N ILE A 142 -11.21 -3.22 -9.86
CA ILE A 142 -10.38 -2.43 -8.97
C ILE A 142 -9.77 -3.33 -7.90
N ILE A 143 -8.68 -2.87 -7.29
CA ILE A 143 -8.27 -3.34 -5.98
C ILE A 143 -8.89 -2.37 -4.98
N LEU A 144 -9.69 -2.88 -4.05
CA LEU A 144 -10.32 -2.12 -2.99
C LEU A 144 -9.64 -2.46 -1.67
N ARG A 145 -9.45 -1.45 -0.84
CA ARG A 145 -8.87 -1.56 0.50
C ARG A 145 -9.79 -0.91 1.53
N ALA A 146 -9.88 -1.53 2.68
CA ALA A 146 -10.60 -1.01 3.84
C ALA A 146 -9.73 -1.14 5.08
N GLU A 147 -9.54 -0.03 5.79
CA GLU A 147 -9.04 0.00 7.16
C GLU A 147 -10.16 0.41 8.09
N ILE A 148 -10.43 -0.42 9.10
CA ILE A 148 -11.54 -0.24 10.03
C ILE A 148 -10.94 -0.19 11.43
N GLN A 149 -11.15 0.92 12.13
CA GLN A 149 -10.64 1.14 13.49
C GLN A 149 -11.79 1.44 14.43
N ARG A 150 -11.69 0.99 15.68
CA ARG A 150 -12.64 1.39 16.74
C ARG A 150 -12.55 2.90 16.96
N ASP A 151 -13.71 3.56 16.99
CA ASP A 151 -13.85 4.96 17.39
C ASP A 151 -14.98 5.10 18.43
N GLY A 152 -14.61 5.08 19.72
CA GLY A 152 -15.58 5.02 20.81
C GLY A 152 -16.45 3.76 20.74
N ASP A 153 -17.78 3.96 20.70
CA ASP A 153 -18.77 2.90 20.47
C ASP A 153 -19.01 2.61 18.97
N GLY A 154 -18.43 3.42 18.08
CA GLY A 154 -18.55 3.32 16.63
C GLY A 154 -17.26 2.83 15.96
N SER A 155 -17.15 3.13 14.66
CA SER A 155 -16.00 2.78 13.83
C SER A 155 -15.61 3.91 12.89
N ALA A 156 -14.30 4.10 12.71
CA ALA A 156 -13.71 4.91 11.67
C ALA A 156 -13.25 4.00 10.53
N ILE A 157 -13.68 4.30 9.31
CA ILE A 157 -13.42 3.50 8.11
C ILE A 157 -12.68 4.37 7.11
N GLN A 158 -11.49 3.93 6.70
CA GLN A 158 -10.77 4.48 5.56
C GLN A 158 -10.88 3.50 4.38
N MET A 159 -11.36 4.00 3.26
CA MET A 159 -11.46 3.25 2.01
C MET A 159 -10.43 3.79 1.02
N GLU A 160 -9.79 2.91 0.27
CA GLU A 160 -8.88 3.25 -0.82
C GLU A 160 -9.18 2.33 -2.01
N PHE A 161 -9.14 2.85 -3.23
CA PHE A 161 -9.23 2.03 -4.44
C PHE A 161 -8.10 2.33 -5.42
N MET A 162 -7.81 1.38 -6.30
CA MET A 162 -6.87 1.56 -7.41
C MET A 162 -7.25 0.66 -8.58
N PRO A 163 -6.84 1.01 -9.81
CA PRO A 163 -7.08 0.13 -10.96
C PRO A 163 -6.41 -1.23 -10.76
N ALA A 164 -7.08 -2.32 -11.13
CA ALA A 164 -6.50 -3.67 -11.09
C ALA A 164 -5.43 -3.93 -12.19
N GLY A 165 -5.10 -2.91 -12.98
CA GLY A 165 -4.11 -2.99 -14.07
C GLY A 165 -3.42 -1.65 -14.28
N SER A 166 -2.52 -1.59 -15.26
CA SER A 166 -1.65 -0.41 -15.46
C SER A 166 -2.34 0.85 -15.98
N ASN A 167 -3.61 0.76 -16.39
CA ASN A 167 -4.34 1.85 -17.02
C ASN A 167 -5.58 2.21 -16.20
N LEU A 168 -5.73 3.51 -15.90
CA LEU A 168 -6.99 4.06 -15.42
C LEU A 168 -8.01 4.02 -16.56
N THR A 169 -9.16 3.39 -16.33
CA THR A 169 -10.21 3.21 -17.33
C THR A 169 -11.53 3.89 -16.98
N TYR A 170 -11.56 4.63 -15.88
CA TYR A 170 -12.75 5.25 -15.30
C TYR A 170 -12.43 6.65 -14.78
N ASP A 171 -13.47 7.47 -14.62
CA ASP A 171 -13.37 8.74 -13.89
C ASP A 171 -13.18 8.44 -12.38
N PRO A 172 -12.08 8.92 -11.75
CA PRO A 172 -11.83 8.66 -10.34
C PRO A 172 -12.84 9.25 -9.38
N ASP A 173 -13.41 10.42 -9.69
CA ASP A 173 -14.38 11.07 -8.81
C ASP A 173 -15.71 10.31 -8.87
N ALA A 174 -16.15 9.90 -10.06
CA ALA A 174 -17.33 9.06 -10.21
C ALA A 174 -17.15 7.67 -9.55
N MET A 175 -15.95 7.09 -9.66
CA MET A 175 -15.60 5.85 -8.96
C MET A 175 -15.65 6.02 -7.44
N LYS A 176 -15.07 7.10 -6.93
CA LYS A 176 -15.07 7.42 -5.50
C LYS A 176 -16.48 7.60 -4.98
N GLU A 177 -17.32 8.38 -5.66
CA GLU A 177 -18.73 8.59 -5.30
C GLU A 177 -19.51 7.27 -5.28
N ALA A 178 -19.31 6.41 -6.29
CA ALA A 178 -19.99 5.13 -6.36
C ALA A 178 -19.61 4.16 -5.23
N ILE A 179 -18.31 4.09 -4.89
CA ILE A 179 -17.83 3.26 -3.77
C ILE A 179 -18.30 3.86 -2.45
N GLN A 180 -18.20 5.18 -2.28
CA GLN A 180 -18.63 5.86 -1.05
C GLN A 180 -20.13 5.62 -0.79
N GLN A 181 -20.98 5.74 -1.80
CA GLN A 181 -22.41 5.45 -1.67
C GLN A 181 -22.65 4.00 -1.25
N ARG A 182 -21.99 3.01 -1.87
CA ARG A 182 -22.11 1.60 -1.48
C ARG A 182 -21.68 1.35 -0.04
N VAL A 183 -20.65 2.06 0.43
CA VAL A 183 -20.16 1.95 1.81
C VAL A 183 -21.18 2.55 2.78
N GLU A 184 -21.72 3.72 2.47
CA GLU A 184 -22.76 4.37 3.27
C GLU A 184 -24.03 3.50 3.35
N ASP A 185 -24.50 2.93 2.24
CA ASP A 185 -25.67 2.04 2.18
C ASP A 185 -25.56 0.80 3.09
N VAL A 186 -24.33 0.40 3.41
CA VAL A 186 -24.02 -0.80 4.19
C VAL A 186 -23.79 -0.47 5.66
N LEU A 187 -23.32 0.74 5.99
CA LEU A 187 -22.90 1.10 7.34
C LEU A 187 -23.84 2.07 8.06
N LEU A 188 -24.64 2.86 7.34
CA LEU A 188 -25.52 3.91 7.87
C LEU A 188 -27.00 3.54 7.74
#